data_AF-A0A6A6LA28-F1
#
_entry.id   AF-A0A6A6LA28-F1
#
_cell.length_a   1.000
_cell.length_b   1.000
_cell.length_c   1.000
_cell.angle_alpha   90.00
_cell.angle_beta   90.00
_cell.angle_gamma   90.00
#
_symmetry.space_group_name_H-M   'P 1'
#
loop_
_entity.id
_entity.type
_entity.pdbx_description
1 polymer ?
#
loop_
_entity_poly.entity_id
_entity_poly.type
_entity_poly.pdbx_seq_one_letter_code
_entity_poly.pdbx_strand_id
1 'polypeptide(L)' 'MTRAISLGVAKVEDSGHPDMKKGDLVWGLTNWEEDSLIIAPESFFKVHHTDVPLSYYTGLLGMPGMIAYFGFYNICSR' A
#
# COMPACT_ATOMS: atom_id res chain seq x y z
N MET A 1 -8.48 -19.56 -12.37
CA MET A 1 -7.42 -19.81 -11.37
C MET A 1 -7.14 -18.46 -10.72
N THR A 2 -7.56 -18.26 -9.48
CA THR A 2 -7.48 -16.95 -8.81
C THR A 2 -6.03 -16.70 -8.41
N ARG A 3 -5.46 -15.54 -8.79
CA ARG A 3 -4.12 -15.14 -8.36
C ARG A 3 -4.11 -14.92 -6.84
N ALA A 4 -2.99 -15.20 -6.18
CA ALA A 4 -2.85 -14.89 -4.76
C ALA A 4 -2.80 -13.36 -4.57
N ILE A 5 -3.46 -12.85 -3.54
CA ILE A 5 -3.59 -11.40 -3.26
C ILE A 5 -2.91 -11.12 -1.91
N SER A 6 -2.18 -10.00 -1.81
CA SER A 6 -1.57 -9.56 -0.55
C SER A 6 -1.39 -8.05 -0.49
N LEU A 7 -1.08 -7.53 0.70
CA LEU A 7 -0.63 -6.15 0.84
C LEU A 7 0.82 -6.01 0.37
N GLY A 8 1.06 -5.09 -0.55
CA GLY A 8 2.39 -4.85 -1.11
C GLY A 8 2.63 -3.39 -1.44
N VAL A 9 3.89 -3.11 -1.80
CA VAL A 9 4.31 -1.82 -2.36
C VAL A 9 4.60 -2.04 -3.84
N ALA A 10 4.07 -1.16 -4.68
CA ALA A 10 4.23 -1.21 -6.12
C ALA A 10 4.62 0.16 -6.66
N LYS A 11 5.18 0.16 -7.87
CA LYS A 11 5.49 1.37 -8.63
C LYS A 11 4.52 1.47 -9.81
N VAL A 12 3.96 2.64 -10.02
CA VAL A 12 3.01 2.88 -11.11
C VAL A 12 3.77 2.94 -12.43
N GLU A 13 3.52 2.00 -13.34
CA GLU A 13 4.10 2.00 -14.69
C GLU A 13 3.26 2.79 -15.69
N ASP A 14 1.94 2.73 -15.56
CA ASP A 14 0.96 3.51 -16.31
C ASP A 14 -0.31 3.72 -15.47
N SER A 15 -1.02 4.82 -15.69
CA SER A 15 -2.22 5.15 -14.90
C SER A 15 -3.16 6.10 -15.63
N GLY A 16 -4.45 5.77 -15.60
CA GLY A 16 -5.54 6.68 -15.98
C GLY A 16 -6.11 7.49 -14.80
N HIS A 17 -5.61 7.27 -13.57
CA HIS A 17 -6.10 7.94 -12.37
C HIS A 17 -5.37 9.29 -12.17
N PRO A 18 -6.08 10.42 -11.94
CA PRO A 18 -5.46 11.76 -11.90
C PRO A 18 -4.41 11.93 -10.80
N ASP A 19 -4.60 11.25 -9.66
CA ASP A 19 -3.74 11.38 -8.48
C ASP A 19 -2.55 10.40 -8.45
N MET A 20 -2.52 9.43 -9.38
CA MET A 20 -1.46 8.43 -9.47
C MET A 20 -0.81 8.53 -10.84
N LYS A 21 0.47 8.90 -10.87
CA LYS A 21 1.23 9.13 -12.08
C LYS A 21 2.30 8.07 -12.22
N LYS A 22 2.74 7.85 -13.46
CA LYS A 22 3.88 6.99 -13.74
C LYS A 22 5.08 7.38 -12.87
N GLY A 23 5.69 6.38 -12.25
CA GLY A 23 6.82 6.51 -11.33
C GLY A 23 6.43 6.70 -9.86
N ASP A 24 5.16 6.97 -9.55
CA ASP A 24 4.71 7.04 -8.16
C ASP A 24 4.84 5.68 -7.48
N LEU A 25 5.20 5.71 -6.20
CA LEU A 25 5.18 4.54 -5.33
C LEU A 25 3.85 4.52 -4.57
N VAL A 26 3.22 3.36 -4.51
CA VAL A 26 1.93 3.16 -3.87
C VAL A 26 1.95 1.88 -3.03
N TRP A 27 1.13 1.82 -1.98
CA TRP A 27 0.93 0.60 -1.21
C TRP A 27 -0.56 0.28 -1.07
N GLY A 28 -0.90 -1.00 -1.07
CA GLY A 28 -2.29 -1.47 -1.10
C GLY A 28 -2.40 -2.96 -1.39
N LEU A 29 -3.63 -3.43 -1.64
CA LEU A 29 -3.91 -4.82 -2.00
C LEU A 29 -3.55 -5.08 -3.46
N THR A 30 -2.53 -5.91 -3.69
CA THR A 30 -2.02 -6.27 -5.02
C THR A 30 -1.98 -7.79 -5.20
N ASN A 31 -1.90 -8.24 -6.46
CA ASN A 31 -1.68 -9.65 -6.77
C ASN A 31 -0.21 -10.03 -6.59
N TRP A 32 0.06 -11.31 -6.35
CA TRP A 32 1.39 -11.91 -6.38
C TRP A 32 1.81 -12.16 -7.82
N GLU A 33 2.37 -11.12 -8.44
CA GLU A 33 2.89 -11.13 -9.80
C GLU A 33 3.85 -9.95 -9.99
N GLU A 34 4.61 -9.96 -11.08
CA GLU A 34 5.57 -8.88 -11.40
C GLU A 34 4.85 -7.58 -11.79
N ASP A 35 3.77 -7.68 -12.57
CA ASP A 35 2.95 -6.56 -13.02
C ASP A 35 1.47 -6.86 -12.78
N SER A 36 0.76 -5.93 -12.13
CA SER A 36 -0.67 -6.06 -11.83
C SER A 36 -1.47 -4.94 -12.49
N LEU A 37 -2.58 -5.28 -13.14
CA LEU A 37 -3.59 -4.30 -13.56
C LEU A 37 -4.58 -4.08 -12.41
N ILE A 38 -4.67 -2.84 -11.93
CA ILE A 38 -5.56 -2.47 -10.83
C ILE A 38 -6.71 -1.62 -11.37
N ILE A 39 -7.91 -2.18 -11.31
CA ILE A 39 -9.13 -1.54 -11.87
C ILE A 39 -9.71 -0.51 -10.90
N ALA A 40 -9.59 -0.74 -9.59
CA ALA A 40 -10.10 0.11 -8.52
C ALA A 40 -8.94 0.63 -7.64
N PRO A 41 -8.20 1.65 -8.09
CA PRO A 41 -7.01 2.15 -7.41
C PRO A 41 -7.34 2.98 -6.15
N GLU A 42 -8.61 3.23 -5.82
CA GLU A 42 -9.03 4.07 -4.69
C GLU A 42 -8.59 3.51 -3.32
N SER A 43 -8.31 2.20 -3.27
CA SER A 43 -7.80 1.52 -2.09
C SER A 43 -6.28 1.62 -1.92
N PHE A 44 -5.57 2.22 -2.90
CA PHE A 44 -4.12 2.41 -2.85
C PHE A 44 -3.77 3.77 -2.26
N PHE A 45 -2.71 3.75 -1.45
CA PHE A 45 -2.16 4.93 -0.80
C PHE A 45 -0.83 5.28 -1.42
N LYS A 46 -0.66 6.54 -1.81
CA LYS A 46 0.60 7.05 -2.34
C LYS A 46 1.65 7.16 -1.25
N VAL A 47 2.85 6.67 -1.53
CA VAL A 47 4.02 6.77 -0.67
C VAL A 47 4.70 8.10 -0.95
N HIS A 48 4.68 9.00 0.04
CA HIS A 48 5.31 10.32 -0.05
C HIS A 48 6.70 10.38 0.57
N HIS A 49 6.99 9.51 1.56
CA HIS A 49 8.24 9.49 2.31
C HIS A 49 9.10 8.32 1.84
N THR A 50 10.16 8.63 1.10
CA THR A 50 11.09 7.65 0.53
C THR A 50 12.47 7.68 1.17
N ASP A 51 12.62 8.48 2.24
CA ASP A 51 13.80 8.54 3.11
C ASP A 51 13.92 7.32 4.04
N VAL A 52 12.95 6.40 3.98
CA VAL A 52 12.93 5.12 4.71
C VAL A 52 12.83 3.92 3.75
N PRO A 53 13.26 2.72 4.16
CA PRO A 53 13.12 1.52 3.34
C PRO A 53 11.65 1.26 2.96
N LEU A 54 11.38 1.02 1.67
CA LEU A 54 10.01 0.79 1.18
C LEU A 54 9.33 -0.40 1.83
N SER A 55 10.09 -1.41 2.25
CA SER A 55 9.57 -2.56 2.99
C SER A 55 8.87 -2.17 4.29
N TYR A 56 9.11 -0.98 4.86
CA TYR A 56 8.42 -0.56 6.08
C TYR A 56 6.92 -0.33 5.83
N TYR A 57 6.53 0.03 4.61
CA TYR A 57 5.13 0.19 4.21
C TYR A 57 4.37 -1.15 4.11
N THR A 58 5.05 -2.30 4.15
CA THR A 58 4.37 -3.61 4.29
C THR A 58 4.14 -3.99 5.75
N GLY A 59 4.62 -3.19 6.71
CA GLY A 59 4.58 -3.50 8.14
C GLY A 59 4.30 -2.25 8.98
N LEU A 60 5.36 -1.68 9.57
CA LEU A 60 5.29 -0.56 10.52
C LEU A 60 4.56 0.67 9.98
N LEU A 61 4.76 1.02 8.71
CA LEU A 61 4.10 2.16 8.06
C LEU A 61 2.88 1.73 7.21
N GLY A 62 2.57 0.43 7.21
CA GLY A 62 1.44 -0.15 6.51
C GLY A 62 0.27 -0.47 7.44
N MET A 63 -0.60 -1.36 6.96
CA MET A 63 -1.77 -1.83 7.71
C MET A 63 -1.42 -2.41 9.09
N PRO A 64 -0.37 -3.24 9.27
CA PRO A 64 -0.03 -3.79 10.59
C PRO A 64 0.30 -2.71 11.63
N GLY A 65 1.11 -1.71 11.27
CA GLY A 65 1.45 -0.61 12.18
C GLY A 65 0.27 0.29 12.52
N MET A 66 -0.60 0.55 11.55
CA MET A 66 -1.84 1.31 11.77
C MET A 66 -2.76 0.61 12.79
N ILE A 67 -2.94 -0.70 12.67
CA ILE A 67 -3.75 -1.50 13.60
C ILE A 67 -3.13 -1.48 15.00
N ALA A 68 -1.81 -1.65 15.12
CA ALA A 68 -1.11 -1.63 16.40
C ALA A 68 -1.26 -0.26 17.11
N TYR A 69 -1.05 0.83 16.38
CA TYR A 69 -1.23 2.19 16.91
C TYR A 69 -2.67 2.41 17.39
N PHE A 70 -3.65 2.11 16.52
CA PHE A 70 -5.05 2.33 16.85
C PHE A 70 -5.48 1.48 18.05
N GLY A 71 -5.16 0.20 18.05
CA GLY A 71 -5.48 -0.72 19.13
C GLY A 71 -4.92 -0.26 20.47
N PHE A 72 -3.65 0.14 20.52
CA PHE A 72 -3.03 0.59 21.76
C PHE A 72 -3.63 1.91 22.27
N TYR A 73 -3.65 2.95 21.44
CA TYR A 73 -3.99 4.30 21.90
C TYR A 73 -5.49 4.59 21.99
N ASN A 74 -6.32 3.94 21.17
CA ASN A 74 -7.77 4.24 21.13
C ASN A 74 -8.62 3.21 21.88
N ILE A 75 -8.10 1.99 22.06
CA ILE A 75 -8.82 0.91 22.75
C ILE A 75 -8.24 0.67 24.14
N CYS A 76 -6.94 0.39 24.25
CA CYS A 76 -6.33 -0.01 25.52
C CYS A 76 -5.97 1.16 26.44
N SER A 77 -5.61 2.32 25.88
CA SER A 77 -5.17 3.49 26.65
C SER A 77 -6.33 4.41 27.08
N ARG A 78 -7.58 3.92 27.04
CA ARG A 78 -8.77 4.61 27.54
C ARG A 78 -9.11 4.20 28.97
#